data_AF-A0A920S5F6-F1
#
_entry.id   AF-A0A920S5F6-F1
#
_cell.length_a   1.000
_cell.length_b   1.000
_cell.length_c   1.000
_cell.angle_alpha   90.00
_cell.angle_beta   90.00
_cell.angle_gamma   90.00
#
_symmetry.space_group_name_H-M   'P 1'
#
loop_
_entity.id
_entity.type
_entity.pdbx_description
1 polymer ?
#
loop_
_entity_poly.entity_id
_entity_poly.type
_entity_poly.pdbx_seq_one_letter_code
_entity_poly.pdbx_strand_id
1 'polypeptide(L)' 'MKSDQDMRAGTDIAWRPSTNLQLTAALSPDFGSVESDDVVVNLTAYETFFPEKRFFFSRRQ' A
#
# COMPACT_ATOMS: atom_id res chain seq x y z
N MET A 1 -33.84 -1.73 -5.27
CA MET A 1 -32.55 -1.05 -5.52
C MET A 1 -31.79 -1.07 -4.20
N LYS A 2 -30.73 -1.88 -4.09
CA LYS A 2 -29.91 -1.99 -2.89
C LYS A 2 -28.61 -1.25 -3.21
N SER A 3 -28.44 -0.03 -2.70
CA SER A 3 -27.18 0.69 -2.83
C SER A 3 -26.29 0.24 -1.69
N ASP A 4 -25.44 -0.74 -1.95
CA ASP A 4 -24.31 -1.04 -1.07
C ASP A 4 -23.32 0.12 -1.24
N GLN A 5 -23.49 1.13 -0.40
CA GLN A 5 -22.65 2.33 -0.40
C GLN A 5 -21.63 2.17 0.72
N ASP A 6 -20.50 1.54 0.39
CA ASP A 6 -19.38 1.37 1.32
C ASP A 6 -18.67 2.72 1.51
N MET A 7 -19.13 3.49 2.49
CA MET A 7 -18.55 4.79 2.81
C MET A 7 -17.27 4.57 3.63
N ARG A 8 -16.10 4.86 3.05
CA ARG A 8 -14.80 4.79 3.75
C ARG A 8 -14.41 6.17 4.26
N ALA A 9 -14.15 6.27 5.55
CA ALA A 9 -13.64 7.48 6.20
C ALA A 9 -12.40 7.13 7.04
N GLY A 10 -11.46 8.06 7.13
CA GLY A 10 -10.23 7.95 7.93
C GLY A 10 -9.75 9.32 8.38
N THR A 11 -8.86 9.34 9.36
CA THR A 11 -8.37 10.58 9.98
C THR A 11 -6.89 10.47 10.28
N ASP A 12 -6.13 11.50 9.94
CA ASP A 12 -4.70 11.58 10.25
C ASP A 12 -4.44 12.60 11.36
N ILE A 13 -3.51 12.26 12.25
CA ILE A 13 -3.06 13.09 13.35
C ILE A 13 -1.54 13.25 13.22
N ALA A 14 -1.08 14.48 13.16
CA ALA A 14 0.34 14.82 13.20
C ALA A 14 0.62 15.73 14.40
N TRP A 15 1.59 15.36 15.23
CA TRP A 15 1.99 16.11 16.42
C TRP A 15 3.51 16.28 16.47
N ARG A 16 3.96 17.50 16.76
CA ARG A 16 5.39 17.86 16.83
C ARG A 16 5.70 18.50 18.18
N PRO A 17 6.01 17.71 19.23
CA PRO A 17 6.32 18.26 20.55
C PRO A 17 7.64 19.06 20.58
N SER A 18 8.53 18.85 19.61
CA SER A 18 9.77 19.60 19.45
C SER A 18 10.15 19.73 17.96
N THR A 19 11.17 20.50 17.65
CA THR A 19 11.66 20.67 16.27
C THR A 19 12.25 19.39 15.67
N ASN A 20 12.77 18.49 16.51
CA ASN A 20 13.44 17.25 16.12
C ASN A 20 12.57 15.99 16.25
N LEU A 21 11.33 16.09 16.74
CA LEU A 21 10.44 14.93 16.90
C LEU A 21 9.08 15.21 16.27
N GLN A 22 8.64 14.31 15.39
CA GLN A 22 7.30 14.30 14.81
C GLN A 22 6.67 12.92 14.98
N LEU A 23 5.46 12.91 15.50
CA LEU A 23 4.61 11.73 15.68
C LEU A 23 3.46 11.84 14.70
N THR A 24 3.21 10.76 13.95
CA THR A 24 2.09 10.67 13.01
C THR A 24 1.32 9.39 13.29
N ALA A 25 -0.01 9.51 13.33
CA ALA A 25 -0.92 8.39 13.52
C ALA A 25 -2.08 8.52 12.52
N ALA A 26 -2.51 7.39 11.96
CA ALA A 26 -3.62 7.31 11.04
C ALA A 26 -4.72 6.41 11.64
N LEU A 27 -5.96 6.88 11.56
CA LEU A 27 -7.17 6.16 11.95
C LEU A 27 -7.88 5.71 10.67
N SER A 28 -8.20 4.41 10.57
CA SER A 28 -8.65 3.77 9.32
C SER A 28 -7.62 3.89 8.18
N PRO A 29 -6.35 3.51 8.41
CA PRO A 29 -5.39 3.51 7.33
C PRO A 29 -5.73 2.39 6.35
N ASP A 30 -5.73 2.70 5.07
CA ASP A 30 -5.97 1.76 3.99
C ASP A 30 -4.69 1.01 3.57
N PHE A 31 -3.74 0.81 4.50
CA PHE A 31 -2.48 0.13 4.24
C PHE A 31 -2.77 -1.20 3.56
N GLY A 32 -2.69 -1.19 2.23
CA GLY A 32 -2.59 -2.40 1.44
C GLY A 32 -1.29 -3.01 1.88
N SER A 33 -1.36 -4.10 2.66
CA SER A 33 -0.22 -4.96 2.87
C SER A 33 0.35 -5.20 1.48
N VAL A 34 1.54 -4.66 1.20
CA VAL A 34 2.32 -5.17 0.09
C VAL A 34 2.57 -6.60 0.51
N GLU A 35 1.80 -7.53 -0.06
CA GLU A 35 2.09 -8.95 0.03
C GLU A 35 3.58 -9.05 -0.25
N SER A 36 4.36 -9.52 0.73
CA SER A 36 5.75 -9.85 0.48
C SER A 36 5.73 -10.79 -0.71
N ASP A 37 6.36 -10.42 -1.81
CA ASP A 37 6.38 -11.25 -3.01
C ASP A 37 6.80 -12.66 -2.59
N ASP A 38 5.97 -13.66 -2.91
CA ASP A 38 6.31 -15.05 -2.62
C ASP A 38 7.68 -15.37 -3.24
N VAL A 39 8.61 -15.84 -2.41
CA VAL A 39 9.96 -16.17 -2.87
C VAL A 39 9.89 -17.46 -3.69
N VAL A 40 9.78 -17.33 -5.01
CA VAL A 40 9.83 -18.47 -5.93
C VAL A 40 11.29 -18.83 -6.19
N VAL A 41 11.79 -19.87 -5.51
CA VAL A 41 13.13 -20.43 -5.76
C VAL A 41 13.04 -21.43 -6.92
N ASN A 42 13.43 -21.01 -8.11
CA ASN A 42 13.55 -21.88 -9.28
C ASN A 42 14.99 -22.41 -9.40
N LEU A 43 15.17 -23.72 -9.23
CA LEU A 43 16.47 -24.41 -9.28
C LEU A 43 16.76 -25.05 -10.65
N THR A 44 15.92 -24.78 -11.65
CA THR A 44 16.09 -25.28 -13.03
C THR A 44 16.89 -24.27 -13.86
N ALA A 45 17.37 -24.68 -15.03
CA ALA A 45 18.15 -23.82 -15.93
C ALA A 45 17.31 -22.76 -16.67
N TYR A 46 16.01 -22.65 -16.38
CA TYR A 46 15.08 -21.74 -17.04
C TYR A 46 14.68 -20.60 -16.12
N GLU A 47 14.56 -19.39 -16.66
CA GLU A 47 14.21 -18.18 -15.91
C GLU A 47 12.74 -18.18 -15.47
N THR A 48 12.48 -17.68 -14.25
CA THR A 48 11.13 -17.42 -13.75
C THR A 48 10.68 -16.04 -14.20
N PHE A 49 9.62 -15.97 -14.99
CA PHE A 49 9.02 -14.71 -15.43
C PHE A 49 7.91 -14.28 -14.46
N PHE A 50 8.04 -13.08 -13.89
CA PHE A 50 7.00 -12.47 -13.08
C PHE A 50 6.21 -11.43 -13.90
N PRO A 51 4.88 -11.39 -13.79
CA PRO A 51 4.10 -10.30 -14.37
C PRO A 51 4.44 -8.99 -13.63
N GLU A 52 4.60 -7.88 -14.36
CA GLU A 52 4.90 -6.58 -13.74
C GLU A 52 3.71 -6.09 -12.90
N LYS A 53 3.84 -6.20 -11.56
CA LYS A 53 2.83 -5.76 -10.58
C LYS A 53 3.03 -4.33 -10.07
N ARG A 54 4.08 -3.64 -10.50
CA ARG A 54 4.31 -2.24 -10.12
C ARG A 54 3.22 -1.39 -10.75
N PHE A 55 2.32 -0.86 -9.93
CA PHE A 55 1.48 0.27 -10.29
C PHE A 55 2.35 1.53 -10.49
N PHE A 56 3.11 1.56 -11.58
CA PHE A 56 3.82 2.76 -12.01
C PHE A 56 2.76 3.73 -12.51
N PHE A 57 2.36 4.66 -11.64
CA PHE A 57 1.58 5.86 -11.93
C PHE A 57 0.70 5.75 -13.17
N SER A 58 -0.54 5.28 -13.00
CA SER A 58 -1.58 5.53 -13.99
C SER A 58 -1.78 7.04 -14.11
N ARG A 59 -0.97 7.66 -14.98
CA ARG A 59 -1.29 8.83 -15.78
C ARG A 59 -1.61 10.11 -14.98
N ARG A 60 -0.60 10.98 -14.81
CA ARG A 60 -0.86 12.43 -14.91
C ARG A 60 -1.11 12.76 -16.38
N GLN A 61 -2.35 13.06 -16.74
CA GLN A 61 -2.77 14.01 -17.78
C GLN A 61 -4.23 14.37 -17.53
#